data_AF-A0A8K1DDV6-F1
#
_entry.id   AF-A0A8K1DDV6-F1
#
_cell.length_a   1.000
_cell.length_b   1.000
_cell.length_c   1.000
_cell.angle_alpha   90.00
_cell.angle_beta   90.00
_cell.angle_gamma   90.00
#
_symmetry.space_group_name_H-M   'P 1'
#
loop_
_entity.id
_entity.type
_entity.pdbx_description
1 polymer ?
#
loop_
_entity_poly.entity_id
_entity_poly.type
_entity_poly.pdbx_seq_one_letter_code
_entity_poly.pdbx_strand_id
1 'polypeptide(L)' 'MKLSCDYCKGPVHGKPSILRFANAERFFCCTSCKSLYKEKYKGRIEALE' A
#
# COMPACT_ATOMS: atom_id res chain seq x y z
N MET A 1 14.03 -4.37 -11.99
CA MET A 1 13.56 -4.26 -10.59
C MET A 1 12.11 -4.72 -10.54
N LYS A 2 11.77 -5.74 -9.74
CA LYS A 2 10.37 -6.20 -9.58
C LYS A 2 9.79 -5.52 -8.35
N LEU A 3 8.76 -4.70 -8.53
CA LEU A 3 8.05 -4.05 -7.42
C LEU A 3 7.17 -5.08 -6.70
N SER A 4 7.23 -5.09 -5.37
CA SER A 4 6.45 -6.01 -4.52
C SER A 4 5.33 -5.27 -3.81
N CYS A 5 4.19 -5.94 -3.62
CA CYS A 5 3.05 -5.40 -2.91
C CYS A 5 3.35 -5.24 -1.41
N ASP A 6 3.15 -4.05 -0.85
CA ASP A 6 3.39 -3.76 0.57
C ASP A 6 2.49 -4.58 1.51
N TYR A 7 1.33 -5.02 1.05
CA TYR A 7 0.40 -5.88 1.80
C TYR A 7 0.72 -7.38 1.67
N CYS A 8 0.42 -8.01 0.52
CA CYS A 8 0.54 -9.47 0.35
C CYS A 8 1.94 -9.97 -0.02
N LYS A 9 2.92 -9.08 -0.22
CA LYS A 9 4.30 -9.40 -0.66
C LYS A 9 4.42 -10.06 -2.04
N GLY A 10 3.30 -10.22 -2.76
CA GLY A 10 3.28 -10.69 -4.15
C GLY A 10 3.82 -9.68 -5.16
N PRO A 11 4.04 -10.10 -6.42
CA PRO A 11 4.48 -9.22 -7.49
C PRO A 11 3.42 -8.16 -7.84
N VAL A 12 3.86 -6.94 -8.15
CA VAL A 12 3.02 -5.93 -8.79
C VAL A 12 3.18 -6.05 -10.31
N HIS A 13 2.09 -6.39 -11.00
CA HIS A 13 2.05 -6.43 -12.46
C HIS A 13 1.46 -5.11 -12.98
N GLY A 14 2.21 -4.39 -13.82
CA GLY A 14 1.75 -3.13 -14.41
C GLY A 14 1.72 -1.96 -13.41
N LYS A 15 0.67 -1.13 -13.50
CA LYS A 15 0.55 0.10 -12.71
C LYS A 15 0.11 -0.21 -11.27
N PRO A 16 0.92 0.10 -10.24
CA PRO A 16 0.53 -0.13 -8.85
C PRO A 16 -0.67 0.74 -8.44
N SER A 17 -1.46 0.22 -7.51
CA SER A 17 -2.27 1.07 -6.64
C SER A 17 -1.35 1.73 -5.62
N ILE A 18 -1.40 3.06 -5.47
CA ILE A 18 -0.48 3.81 -4.59
C ILE A 18 -1.26 4.41 -3.43
N LEU A 19 -0.70 4.33 -2.21
CA LEU A 19 -1.11 5.09 -1.04
C LEU A 19 0.04 6.00 -0.61
N ARG A 20 -0.25 7.27 -0.32
CA ARG A 20 0.71 8.27 0.13
C ARG A 20 0.30 8.79 1.51
N PHE A 21 1.23 8.84 2.46
CA PHE A 21 1.02 9.40 3.82
C PHE A 21 2.39 9.67 4.49
N ALA A 22 2.50 10.65 5.41
CA ALA A 22 3.74 11.00 6.14
C ALA A 22 5.04 10.90 5.32
N ASN A 23 5.05 11.46 4.10
CA ASN A 23 6.19 11.42 3.17
C ASN A 23 6.63 10.03 2.67
N ALA A 24 5.80 9.00 2.83
CA ALA A 24 6.01 7.66 2.32
C ALA A 24 5.02 7.31 1.21
N GLU A 25 5.47 6.53 0.23
CA GLU A 25 4.63 5.88 -0.77
C GLU A 25 4.59 4.38 -0.49
N ARG A 26 3.39 3.79 -0.55
CA ARG A 26 3.16 2.34 -0.49
C ARG A 26 2.54 1.87 -1.80
N PHE A 27 3.02 0.74 -2.29
CA PHE A 27 2.66 0.17 -3.59
C PHE A 27 1.90 -1.15 -3.41
N PHE A 28 0.81 -1.31 -4.13
CA PHE A 28 -0.06 -2.48 -4.01
C PHE A 28 -0.35 -3.09 -5.39
N CYS A 29 -0.41 -4.43 -5.44
CA CYS A 29 -0.72 -5.16 -6.67
C CYS A 29 -2.19 -4.99 -7.11
N CYS A 30 -3.08 -4.63 -6.19
CA CYS A 30 -4.49 -4.38 -6.46
C CYS A 30 -5.10 -3.41 -5.43
N THR A 31 -6.31 -2.93 -5.71
CA THR A 31 -7.09 -2.06 -4.81
C THR A 31 -7.45 -2.74 -3.50
N SER A 32 -7.78 -4.04 -3.51
CA SER A 32 -8.11 -4.80 -2.29
C SER A 32 -6.94 -4.83 -1.31
N CYS A 33 -5.71 -5.05 -1.78
CA CYS A 33 -4.50 -4.99 -0.95
C CYS A 33 -4.30 -3.60 -0.33
N LYS A 34 -4.58 -2.52 -1.07
CA LYS A 34 -4.53 -1.15 -0.55
C LYS A 34 -5.59 -0.94 0.54
N SER A 35 -6.83 -1.38 0.34
CA SER A 35 -7.91 -1.23 1.31
C SER A 35 -7.63 -2.01 2.60
N LEU A 36 -7.22 -3.27 2.49
CA LEU A 36 -6.86 -4.09 3.65
C LEU A 36 -5.65 -3.54 4.41
N TYR A 37 -4.68 -2.95 3.70
CA TYR A 37 -3.56 -2.25 4.33
C TYR A 37 -4.05 -1.03 5.12
N LYS A 38 -4.93 -0.20 4.53
CA LYS A 38 -5.52 0.96 5.22
C LYS A 38 -6.27 0.55 6.47
N GLU A 39 -7.06 -0.51 6.41
CA GLU A 39 -7.82 -1.01 7.56
C GLU A 39 -6.88 -1.52 8.67
N LYS A 40 -5.91 -2.36 8.31
CA LYS A 40 -4.93 -2.93 9.25
C LYS A 40 -4.09 -1.87 9.97
N TYR A 41 -3.74 -0.79 9.27
CA TYR A 41 -2.86 0.26 9.80
C TYR A 41 -3.58 1.60 10.03
N LYS A 42 -4.92 1.58 10.11
CA LYS A 42 -5.76 2.79 10.15
C LYS A 42 -5.28 3.80 11.19
N GLY A 43 -5.17 3.39 12.46
CA GLY A 43 -4.75 4.29 13.53
C GLY A 43 -3.34 4.86 13.36
N ARG A 44 -2.41 4.10 12.75
CA ARG A 44 -1.07 4.62 12.44
C ARG A 44 -1.09 5.63 11.29
N ILE A 45 -1.90 5.37 10.25
CA ILE A 45 -2.04 6.28 9.11
C ILE A 45 -2.69 7.57 9.58
N GLU A 46 -3.79 7.50 10.34
CA GLU A 46 -4.50 8.68 10.88
C GLU A 46 -3.61 9.52 11.80
N ALA A 47 -2.69 8.90 12.57
CA ALA A 47 -1.73 9.62 13.40
C ALA A 47 -0.59 10.31 12.59
N LEU A 48 -0.49 10.03 11.30
CA LEU A 48 0.61 10.43 10.41
C LEU A 48 0.13 11.25 9.20
N GLU A 49 -1.19 11.43 9.04
CA GLU A 49 -1.80 12.32 8.05
C GLU A 49 -1.92 13.76 8.56
#